data_AF-A0A059J2F7-F1
#
_entry.id   AF-A0A059J2F7-F1
#
_cell.length_a   1.000
_cell.length_b   1.000
_cell.length_c   1.000
_cell.angle_alpha   90.00
_cell.angle_beta   90.00
_cell.angle_gamma   90.00
#
_symmetry.space_group_name_H-M   'P 1'
#
loop_
_entity.id
_entity.type
_entity.pdbx_description
1 polymer ?
#
loop_
_entity_poly.entity_id
_entity_poly.type
_entity_poly.pdbx_seq_one_letter_code
_entity_poly.pdbx_strand_id
1 'polypeptide(L)'
;MSKSWKDINPAVIIPSSLFPPLERTFEEEIQAVRREEGVEAFGEEEKAAVLAMFRSMLVFDPEKRASAKSLLASDWMMNWGLPGLKCLQDN
;
A
#
# COMPACT_ATOMS: atom_id res chain seq x y z
N MET A 1 -25.87 -11.13 0.82
CA MET A 1 -26.02 -10.17 1.92
C MET A 1 -24.64 -9.84 2.44
N SER A 2 -24.10 -8.66 2.11
CA SER A 2 -22.75 -8.26 2.52
C SER A 2 -22.78 -7.88 4.00
N LYS A 3 -21.90 -8.47 4.81
CA LYS A 3 -21.79 -8.15 6.25
C LYS A 3 -21.34 -6.69 6.38
N SER A 4 -21.99 -5.94 7.27
CA SER A 4 -21.50 -4.59 7.61
C SER A 4 -20.12 -4.72 8.24
N TRP A 5 -19.25 -3.73 8.06
CA TRP A 5 -17.95 -3.70 8.74
C TRP A 5 -18.10 -3.73 10.27
N LYS A 6 -19.27 -3.31 10.78
CA LYS A 6 -19.66 -3.39 12.19
C LYS A 6 -19.95 -4.83 12.67
N ASP A 7 -20.20 -5.75 11.75
CA ASP A 7 -20.51 -7.16 12.04
C ASP A 7 -19.26 -8.06 11.97
N ILE A 8 -18.10 -7.49 11.66
CA ILE A 8 -16.82 -8.21 11.70
C ILE A 8 -16.46 -8.43 13.16
N ASN A 9 -16.60 -9.67 13.63
CA ASN A 9 -16.23 -10.05 14.98
C ASN A 9 -14.69 -10.00 15.14
N PRO A 10 -14.13 -9.11 15.99
CA PRO A 10 -12.69 -9.03 16.20
C PRO A 10 -12.13 -10.25 16.95
N ALA A 11 -12.99 -11.11 17.52
CA ALA A 11 -12.60 -12.35 18.21
C ALA A 11 -12.47 -13.57 17.29
N VAL A 12 -12.69 -13.44 15.98
CA VAL A 12 -12.22 -14.46 15.04
C VAL A 12 -10.70 -14.35 15.00
N ILE A 13 -10.04 -15.19 15.79
CA ILE A 13 -8.60 -15.40 15.70
C ILE A 13 -8.35 -16.02 14.33
N ILE A 14 -8.15 -15.19 13.31
CA ILE A 14 -7.59 -15.67 12.07
C ILE A 14 -6.10 -15.92 12.35
N PRO A 15 -5.58 -17.13 12.11
CA PRO A 15 -4.16 -17.40 12.22
C PRO A 15 -3.36 -16.33 11.45
N SER A 16 -2.37 -15.73 12.11
CA SER A 16 -1.46 -14.76 11.46
C SER A 16 -0.74 -15.36 10.24
N SER A 17 -0.72 -16.69 10.10
CA SER A 17 -0.19 -17.38 8.92
C SER A 17 -1.08 -17.27 7.67
N LEU A 18 -2.38 -16.96 7.80
CA LEU A 18 -3.28 -16.74 6.65
C LEU A 18 -3.21 -15.31 6.10
N PHE A 19 -2.76 -14.36 6.93
CA PHE A 19 -2.56 -12.96 6.55
C PHE A 19 -1.19 -12.50 7.06
N PRO A 20 -0.11 -12.78 6.30
CA PRO A 20 1.21 -12.29 6.66
C PRO A 20 1.22 -10.75 6.78
N PRO A 21 2.18 -10.18 7.54
CA PRO A 21 2.33 -8.73 7.64
C PRO A 21 2.50 -8.10 6.26
N LEU A 22 1.95 -6.89 6.10
CA LEU A 22 1.96 -6.15 4.83
C LEU A 22 3.39 -6.02 4.26
N GLU A 23 4.39 -5.80 5.10
CA GLU A 23 5.80 -5.75 4.71
C GLU A 23 6.28 -7.03 4.03
N ARG A 24 5.90 -8.18 4.59
CA ARG A 24 6.27 -9.49 4.04
C ARG A 24 5.56 -9.71 2.71
N THR A 25 4.25 -9.47 2.67
CA THR A 25 3.48 -9.61 1.42
C THR A 25 3.99 -8.69 0.34
N PHE A 26 4.36 -7.44 0.66
CA PHE A 26 4.95 -6.53 -0.31
C PHE A 26 6.30 -7.05 -0.82
N GLU A 27 7.13 -7.62 0.05
CA GLU A 27 8.41 -8.19 -0.37
C GLU A 27 8.23 -9.40 -1.30
N GLU A 28 7.33 -10.31 -0.94
CA GLU A 28 7.12 -11.59 -1.64
C GLU A 28 6.33 -11.40 -2.95
N GLU A 29 5.29 -10.56 -2.95
CA GLU A 29 4.35 -10.46 -4.07
C GLU A 29 4.65 -9.30 -5.03
N ILE A 30 5.40 -8.29 -4.58
CA ILE A 30 5.69 -7.08 -5.38
C ILE A 30 7.17 -6.98 -5.70
N GLN A 31 8.03 -7.00 -4.67
CA GLN A 31 9.48 -6.79 -4.86
C GLN A 31 10.15 -8.00 -5.52
N ALA A 32 9.78 -9.22 -5.14
CA ALA A 32 10.33 -10.43 -5.76
C ALA A 32 10.02 -10.48 -7.26
N VAL A 33 8.75 -10.28 -7.62
CA VAL A 33 8.31 -10.26 -9.03
C VAL A 33 9.02 -9.15 -9.83
N ARG A 34 9.17 -7.94 -9.27
CA ARG A 34 9.93 -6.87 -9.95
C ARG A 34 11.37 -7.28 -10.23
N ARG A 35 12.05 -7.89 -9.26
CA ARG A 35 13.43 -8.38 -9.45
C ARG A 35 13.50 -9.48 -10.51
N GLU A 36 12.54 -10.39 -10.52
CA GLU A 36 12.45 -11.47 -11.52
C GLU A 36 12.26 -10.91 -12.93
N GLU A 37 11.41 -9.89 -13.08
CA GLU A 37 11.13 -9.23 -14.36
C GLU A 37 12.16 -8.14 -14.74
N GLY A 38 13.23 -7.97 -13.97
CA GLY A 38 14.25 -6.95 -14.22
C GLY A 38 13.77 -5.50 -14.09
N VAL A 39 12.64 -5.29 -13.41
CA VAL A 39 12.12 -3.98 -13.04
C VAL A 39 12.85 -3.50 -11.79
N GLU A 40 13.18 -2.21 -11.74
CA GLU A 40 13.81 -1.61 -10.57
C GLU A 40 12.97 -1.86 -9.31
N ALA A 41 13.62 -2.43 -8.30
CA ALA A 41 13.01 -2.69 -7.01
C ALA A 41 12.91 -1.39 -6.20
N PHE A 42 11.91 -1.30 -5.32
CA PHE A 42 11.75 -0.15 -4.45
C PHE A 42 12.94 -0.09 -3.49
N GLY A 43 13.53 1.10 -3.34
CA GLY A 43 14.48 1.38 -2.28
C GLY A 43 13.81 1.31 -0.90
N GLU A 44 14.61 1.18 0.16
CA GLU A 44 14.06 1.08 1.54
C GLU A 44 13.22 2.30 1.95
N GLU A 45 13.66 3.51 1.57
CA GLU A 45 12.91 4.75 1.85
C GLU A 45 11.60 4.81 1.07
N GLU A 46 11.63 4.46 -0.22
CA GLU A 46 10.45 4.41 -1.06
C GLU A 46 9.44 3.38 -0.56
N LYS A 47 9.93 2.19 -0.19
CA LYS A 47 9.15 1.10 0.40
C LYS A 47 8.47 1.56 1.69
N ALA A 48 9.19 2.21 2.60
CA ALA A 48 8.61 2.74 3.82
C ALA A 48 7.50 3.76 3.53
N ALA A 49 7.75 4.69 2.59
CA ALA A 49 6.79 5.72 2.21
C ALA A 49 5.52 5.14 1.54
N VAL A 50 5.66 4.18 0.61
CA VAL A 50 4.49 3.58 -0.07
C VAL A 50 3.65 2.75 0.90
N LEU A 51 4.29 2.02 1.81
CA LEU A 51 3.58 1.22 2.83
C LEU A 51 2.84 2.11 3.84
N ALA A 52 3.44 3.25 4.24
CA ALA A 52 2.77 4.24 5.06
C ALA A 52 1.54 4.82 4.33
N MET A 53 1.67 5.14 3.03
CA MET A 53 0.55 5.60 2.22
C MET A 53 -0.57 4.55 2.14
N PHE A 54 -0.25 3.28 1.87
CA PHE A 54 -1.24 2.19 1.83
C PHE A 54 -1.97 2.01 3.14
N ARG A 55 -1.29 2.10 4.29
CA ARG A 55 -1.96 2.02 5.60
C ARG A 55 -3.01 3.10 5.80
N SER A 56 -2.75 4.31 5.31
CA SER A 56 -3.72 5.41 5.38
C SER A 56 -4.91 5.22 4.43
N MET A 57 -4.70 4.53 3.30
CA MET A 57 -5.73 4.28 2.28
C MET A 57 -6.60 3.06 2.60
N LEU A 58 -6.00 1.99 3.12
CA LEU A 58 -6.61 0.67 3.32
C LEU A 58 -7.16 0.48 4.74
N VAL A 59 -7.72 1.54 5.32
CA VAL A 59 -8.39 1.48 6.62
C VAL A 59 -9.76 0.83 6.46
N PHE A 60 -10.10 -0.12 7.33
CA PHE A 60 -11.40 -0.81 7.31
C PHE A 60 -12.58 0.16 7.39
N ASP A 61 -12.53 1.07 8.36
CA ASP A 61 -13.51 2.14 8.53
C ASP A 61 -13.34 3.18 7.40
N PRO A 62 -14.30 3.31 6.47
CA PRO A 62 -14.17 4.20 5.33
C PRO A 62 -14.00 5.66 5.73
N GLU A 63 -14.61 6.09 6.84
CA GLU A 63 -14.54 7.49 7.32
C GLU A 63 -13.15 7.85 7.86
N LYS A 64 -12.31 6.84 8.15
CA LYS A 64 -10.93 7.02 8.61
C LYS A 64 -9.90 6.90 7.50
N ARG A 65 -10.31 6.58 6.26
CA ARG A 65 -9.39 6.50 5.12
C ARG A 65 -8.87 7.89 4.77
N ALA A 66 -7.63 7.93 4.31
CA ALA A 66 -7.08 9.14 3.72
C ALA A 66 -7.90 9.56 2.50
N SER A 67 -8.16 10.87 2.39
CA SER A 67 -8.75 11.46 1.19
C SER A 67 -7.78 11.42 0.01
N ALA A 68 -8.29 11.47 -1.22
CA ALA A 68 -7.44 11.58 -2.41
C ALA A 68 -6.50 12.81 -2.31
N LYS A 69 -7.00 13.95 -1.82
CA LYS A 69 -6.20 15.17 -1.62
C LYS A 69 -5.03 14.96 -0.66
N SER A 70 -5.25 14.27 0.46
CA SER A 70 -4.17 13.97 1.40
C SER A 70 -3.18 12.93 0.86
N LEU A 71 -3.64 11.95 0.09
CA LEU A 71 -2.77 10.96 -0.54
C LEU A 71 -1.83 11.59 -1.56
N LEU A 72 -2.32 12.54 -2.37
CA LEU A 72 -1.50 13.29 -3.32
C LEU A 72 -0.39 14.12 -2.64
N ALA A 73 -0.56 14.45 -1.36
CA ALA A 73 0.44 15.16 -0.55
C ALA A 73 1.30 14.22 0.31
N SER A 74 1.17 12.90 0.18
CA SER A 74 2.00 11.94 0.92
C SER A 74 3.45 11.95 0.44
N ASP A 75 4.37 11.54 1.32
CA ASP A 75 5.80 11.45 1.01
C ASP A 75 6.06 10.59 -0.24
N TRP A 76 5.31 9.49 -0.42
CA TRP A 76 5.50 8.64 -1.59
C TRP A 76 5.10 9.35 -2.89
N MET A 77 3.93 10.02 -2.90
CA MET A 77 3.47 10.76 -4.07
C MET A 77 4.39 11.92 -4.43
N MET A 78 4.90 12.66 -3.44
CA MET A 78 5.73 13.84 -3.70
C MET A 78 7.14 13.49 -4.20
N ASN A 79 7.74 12.40 -3.71
CA ASN A 79 9.12 12.04 -4.03
C ASN A 79 9.24 11.01 -5.17
N TRP A 80 8.25 10.15 -5.40
CA TRP A 80 8.29 9.11 -6.44
C TRP A 80 7.09 9.14 -7.40
N GLY A 81 5.86 9.20 -6.88
CA GLY A 81 4.65 9.08 -7.71
C GLY A 81 4.47 10.19 -8.75
N LEU A 82 4.45 11.46 -8.30
CA LEU A 82 4.27 12.62 -9.18
C LEU A 82 5.48 12.85 -10.10
N PRO A 83 6.74 12.74 -9.64
CA PRO A 83 7.89 12.79 -10.54
C PRO A 83 7.85 11.71 -11.62
N GLY A 84 7.48 10.48 -11.27
CA GLY A 84 7.32 9.38 -12.23
C GLY A 84 6.23 9.65 -13.26
N LEU A 85 5.07 10.18 -12.85
CA LEU A 85 4.01 10.59 -13.77
C LEU A 85 4.49 11.65 -14.75
N LYS A 86 5.22 12.67 -14.28
CA LYS A 86 5.76 13.72 -15.14
C LYS A 86 6.73 13.15 -16.18
N CYS A 87 7.65 12.28 -15.76
CA CYS A 87 8.59 11.61 -16.67
C CYS A 87 7.86 10.87 -17.80
N LEU A 88 6.74 10.19 -17.50
CA LEU A 88 5.93 9.52 -18.52
C LEU A 88 5.22 10.48 -19.49
N GLN A 89 4.91 11.70 -19.06
CA GLN A 89 4.23 12.72 -19.89
C GLN A 89 5.18 13.53 -20.75
N ASP A 90 6.45 13.63 -20.36
CA ASP A 90 7.50 14.34 -21.08
C ASP A 90 8.17 13.46 -22.17
N ASN A 91 7.77 12.19 -22.28
CA ASN A 91 8.17 11.22 -23.32
C ASN A 91 7.15 11.12 -24.46
#